data_AF-A0A5E4J6K5-F1
#
_entry.id   AF-A0A5E4J6K5-F1
#
_cell.length_a   1.000
_cell.length_b   1.000
_cell.length_c   1.000
_cell.angle_alpha   90.00
_cell.angle_beta   90.00
_cell.angle_gamma   90.00
#
_symmetry.space_group_name_H-M   'P 1'
#
loop_
_entity.id
_entity.type
_entity.pdbx_description
1 polymer ?
#
loop_
_entity_poly.entity_id
_entity_poly.type
_entity_poly.pdbx_seq_one_letter_code
_entity_poly.pdbx_strand_id
1 'polypeptide(L)'
;MIFLVDMLAIHLANLDFAKEARKNDDMGAMYGLVLGNRIPYEYFVTMGHNDTDLGPGDDPWETGSYDLALMNASIENFNVLKYTSVLPPESKEINLSQANKYFHHGAAIETIMSDLNGEKGETLCTGVGRIWVKTSEGALIGGFAAEYKKNYGNKTMPEELAREEAKKALHTSLMGEVNRRYNASEYQFTEPTYAIDYLQVQKKYGTSLVALCWVNYIFPQIMIAVNASIEE
;
A
#
# COMPACT_ATOMS: atom_id res chain seq x y z
N MET A 1 -5.92 11.09 40.16
CA MET A 1 -5.08 9.93 40.56
C MET A 1 -5.58 8.68 39.83
N ILE A 2 -5.58 8.70 38.50
CA ILE A 2 -6.09 7.61 37.63
C ILE A 2 -5.08 7.34 36.49
N PHE A 3 -4.38 8.37 36.01
CA PHE A 3 -3.38 8.26 34.94
C PHE A 3 -2.08 7.49 35.29
N LEU A 4 -1.77 7.23 36.57
CA LEU A 4 -0.52 6.53 36.93
C LEU A 4 -0.66 4.99 36.92
N VAL A 5 -1.89 4.47 37.01
CA VAL A 5 -2.16 3.03 37.13
C VAL A 5 -2.16 2.35 35.75
N ASP A 6 -2.63 3.06 34.71
CA ASP A 6 -2.69 2.52 33.34
C ASP A 6 -1.32 2.44 32.66
N MET A 7 -0.39 3.37 32.93
CA MET A 7 1.01 3.24 32.45
C MET A 7 1.73 2.07 33.12
N LEU A 8 1.43 1.78 34.39
CA LEU A 8 2.02 0.65 35.12
C LEU A 8 1.48 -0.70 34.58
N ALA A 9 0.19 -0.76 34.24
CA ALA A 9 -0.44 -1.95 33.66
C ALA A 9 0.08 -2.28 32.26
N ILE A 10 0.33 -1.27 31.41
CA ILE A 10 0.93 -1.46 30.07
C ILE A 10 2.40 -1.88 30.18
N HIS A 11 3.14 -1.35 31.17
CA HIS A 11 4.53 -1.76 31.41
C HIS A 11 4.63 -3.20 31.95
N LEU A 12 3.69 -3.61 32.79
CA LEU A 12 3.58 -4.98 33.32
C LEU A 12 3.14 -5.99 32.23
N ALA A 13 2.21 -5.62 31.35
CA ALA A 13 1.79 -6.46 30.22
C ALA A 13 2.92 -6.69 29.19
N ASN A 14 3.75 -5.67 28.94
CA ASN A 14 4.96 -5.80 28.11
C ASN A 14 6.05 -6.65 28.78
N LEU A 15 6.15 -6.60 30.12
CA LEU A 15 7.05 -7.46 30.89
C LEU A 15 6.59 -8.92 30.89
N ASP A 16 5.28 -9.19 30.87
CA ASP A 16 4.75 -10.55 30.88
C ASP A 16 4.83 -11.22 29.49
N PHE A 17 4.63 -10.49 28.39
CA PHE A 17 4.96 -11.00 27.04
C PHE A 17 6.46 -11.30 26.89
N ALA A 18 7.31 -10.44 27.46
CA ALA A 18 8.77 -10.65 27.49
C ALA A 18 9.23 -11.79 28.42
N LYS A 19 8.40 -12.21 29.39
CA LYS A 19 8.66 -13.36 30.27
C LYS A 19 8.17 -14.67 29.66
N GLU A 20 7.08 -14.65 28.90
CA GLU A 20 6.52 -15.84 28.26
C GLU A 20 7.44 -16.34 27.11
N ALA A 21 8.14 -15.43 26.44
CA ALA A 21 9.23 -15.75 25.52
C ALA A 21 10.49 -16.34 26.20
N ARG A 22 10.62 -16.23 27.53
CA ARG A 22 11.76 -16.75 28.32
C ARG A 22 11.45 -18.04 29.06
N LYS A 23 10.17 -18.45 29.18
CA LYS A 23 9.73 -19.43 30.18
C LYS A 23 9.96 -20.91 29.85
N ASN A 24 10.91 -21.22 28.96
CA ASN A 24 11.33 -22.59 28.65
C ASN A 24 12.84 -22.76 28.88
N ASP A 25 13.32 -22.38 30.07
CA ASP A 25 14.73 -22.28 30.41
C ASP A 25 15.15 -23.21 31.55
N ASP A 26 15.37 -24.49 31.24
CA ASP A 26 16.38 -25.29 31.96
C ASP A 26 17.73 -25.34 31.20
N MET A 27 17.87 -24.62 30.07
CA MET A 27 19.10 -24.60 29.26
C MET A 27 19.51 -23.23 28.66
N GLY A 28 18.90 -22.12 29.08
CA GLY A 28 19.35 -20.77 28.64
C GLY A 28 19.22 -20.47 27.13
N ALA A 29 18.49 -21.29 26.38
CA ALA A 29 18.26 -21.10 24.94
C ALA A 29 16.94 -20.33 24.71
N MET A 30 17.00 -19.25 23.93
CA MET A 30 15.81 -18.54 23.45
C MET A 30 15.18 -19.37 22.30
N TYR A 31 14.08 -20.08 22.57
CA TYR A 31 13.31 -20.78 21.53
C TYR A 31 12.26 -19.82 20.95
N GLY A 32 12.66 -19.01 19.96
CA GLY A 32 11.75 -18.13 19.25
C GLY A 32 12.07 -18.07 17.76
N LEU A 33 11.05 -18.14 16.91
CA LEU A 33 11.21 -17.82 15.49
C LEU A 33 11.41 -16.31 15.36
N VAL A 34 12.63 -15.90 15.02
CA VAL A 34 12.91 -14.49 14.73
C VAL A 34 12.71 -14.24 13.25
N LEU A 35 11.84 -13.29 12.93
CA LEU A 35 11.54 -12.89 11.56
C LEU A 35 12.15 -11.52 11.27
N GLY A 36 12.71 -11.36 10.08
CA GLY A 36 13.07 -10.06 9.53
C GLY A 36 11.84 -9.31 9.04
N ASN A 37 12.06 -8.09 8.54
CA ASN A 37 10.99 -7.32 7.90
C ASN A 37 10.36 -8.13 6.77
N ARG A 38 9.04 -8.21 6.76
CA ARG A 38 8.30 -8.84 5.67
C ARG A 38 8.53 -8.08 4.36
N ILE A 39 8.68 -8.82 3.26
CA ILE A 39 8.91 -8.26 1.92
C ILE A 39 7.64 -8.52 1.10
N PRO A 40 6.96 -7.48 0.60
CA PRO A 40 5.78 -7.66 -0.25
C PRO A 40 6.11 -8.46 -1.52
N TYR A 41 5.26 -9.42 -1.88
CA TYR A 41 5.56 -10.36 -2.96
C TYR A 41 4.54 -10.30 -4.12
N GLU A 42 3.36 -10.91 -3.98
CA GLU A 42 2.32 -10.81 -4.99
C GLU A 42 1.46 -9.56 -4.74
N TYR A 43 1.16 -8.83 -5.81
CA TYR A 43 0.17 -7.77 -5.79
C TYR A 43 -0.74 -7.82 -7.00
N PHE A 44 -1.92 -7.24 -6.90
CA PHE A 44 -2.76 -6.90 -8.05
C PHE A 44 -3.00 -5.39 -8.08
N VAL A 45 -3.40 -4.87 -9.24
CA VAL A 45 -3.82 -3.47 -9.35
C VAL A 45 -5.28 -3.41 -9.67
N THR A 46 -5.97 -2.56 -8.93
CA THR A 46 -7.40 -2.34 -9.03
C THR A 46 -7.69 -0.84 -9.05
N MET A 47 -8.87 -0.51 -9.54
CA MET A 47 -9.39 0.84 -9.55
C MET A 47 -10.88 0.79 -9.29
N GLY A 48 -11.39 1.85 -8.70
CA GLY A 48 -12.82 1.96 -8.48
C GLY A 48 -13.23 3.38 -8.26
N HIS A 49 -14.42 3.71 -8.75
CA HIS A 49 -15.07 4.95 -8.41
C HIS A 49 -16.56 4.74 -8.21
N ASN A 50 -17.15 5.61 -7.42
CA ASN A 50 -18.60 5.71 -7.35
C ASN A 50 -19.01 7.09 -6.83
N ASP A 51 -20.31 7.36 -6.93
CA ASP A 51 -20.94 8.52 -6.33
C ASP A 51 -22.26 8.18 -5.64
N THR A 52 -22.64 9.00 -4.66
CA THR A 52 -23.85 8.80 -3.85
C THR A 52 -24.43 10.13 -3.38
N ASP A 53 -25.73 10.14 -3.12
CA ASP A 53 -26.41 11.25 -2.44
C ASP A 53 -26.44 11.06 -0.90
N LEU A 54 -25.90 9.93 -0.42
CA LEU A 54 -25.88 9.52 0.98
C LEU A 54 -24.49 9.74 1.59
N GLY A 55 -24.43 10.30 2.79
CA GLY A 55 -23.20 10.51 3.54
C GLY A 55 -23.50 11.22 4.87
N PRO A 56 -22.82 10.88 5.98
CA PRO A 56 -23.05 11.53 7.26
C PRO A 56 -22.33 12.88 7.38
N GLY A 57 -23.01 13.88 7.97
CA GLY A 57 -22.38 15.05 8.61
C GLY A 57 -21.19 15.67 7.89
N ASP A 58 -20.06 15.75 8.60
CA ASP A 58 -18.83 16.44 8.19
C ASP A 58 -17.89 15.58 7.32
N ASP A 59 -18.11 14.26 7.27
CA ASP A 59 -17.35 13.33 6.43
C ASP A 59 -18.30 12.41 5.65
N PRO A 60 -18.91 12.95 4.58
CA PRO A 60 -19.92 12.24 3.82
C PRO A 60 -19.36 11.11 2.92
N TRP A 61 -18.03 11.00 2.79
CA TRP A 61 -17.41 10.10 1.82
C TRP A 61 -17.12 8.71 2.40
N GLU A 62 -16.59 8.61 3.62
CA GLU A 62 -16.06 7.35 4.20
C GLU A 62 -17.06 6.19 4.14
N THR A 63 -18.25 6.36 4.74
CA THR A 63 -19.33 5.35 4.69
C THR A 63 -20.27 5.55 3.49
N GLY A 64 -19.85 6.34 2.51
CA GLY A 64 -20.62 6.76 1.35
C GLY A 64 -19.92 6.37 0.06
N SER A 65 -19.45 7.37 -0.69
CA SER A 65 -18.81 7.13 -1.99
C SER A 65 -17.48 6.39 -1.89
N TYR A 66 -16.74 6.49 -0.78
CA TYR A 66 -15.48 5.78 -0.59
C TYR A 66 -15.71 4.27 -0.45
N ASP A 67 -16.61 3.84 0.43
CA ASP A 67 -17.02 2.43 0.55
C ASP A 67 -17.50 1.86 -0.80
N LEU A 68 -18.33 2.61 -1.53
CA LEU A 68 -18.78 2.20 -2.88
C LEU A 68 -17.64 2.14 -3.91
N ALA A 69 -16.63 3.00 -3.80
CA ALA A 69 -15.45 2.94 -4.65
C ALA A 69 -14.58 1.71 -4.31
N LEU A 70 -14.45 1.36 -3.02
CA LEU A 70 -13.79 0.13 -2.59
C LEU A 70 -14.53 -1.12 -3.10
N MET A 71 -15.88 -1.11 -3.09
CA MET A 71 -16.71 -2.18 -3.66
C MET A 71 -16.46 -2.32 -5.17
N ASN A 72 -16.40 -1.20 -5.89
CA ASN A 72 -16.11 -1.23 -7.32
C ASN A 72 -14.69 -1.76 -7.60
N ALA A 73 -13.73 -1.47 -6.72
CA ALA A 73 -12.37 -1.98 -6.75
C ALA A 73 -12.21 -3.41 -6.19
N SER A 74 -13.27 -4.05 -5.68
CA SER A 74 -13.26 -5.39 -5.05
C SER A 74 -12.35 -5.50 -3.82
N ILE A 75 -12.20 -4.43 -3.04
CA ILE A 75 -11.38 -4.39 -1.81
C ILE A 75 -12.13 -3.85 -0.59
N GLU A 76 -13.46 -3.75 -0.67
CA GLU A 76 -14.35 -3.25 0.39
C GLU A 76 -14.26 -4.03 1.71
N ASN A 77 -13.93 -5.31 1.61
CA ASN A 77 -13.93 -6.22 2.76
C ASN A 77 -12.56 -6.30 3.46
N PHE A 78 -11.63 -5.40 3.15
CA PHE A 78 -10.32 -5.33 3.78
C PHE A 78 -10.17 -4.07 4.64
N ASN A 79 -9.29 -4.15 5.63
CA ASN A 79 -8.72 -2.97 6.28
C ASN A 79 -7.58 -2.45 5.40
N VAL A 80 -7.76 -1.30 4.74
CA VAL A 80 -6.76 -0.71 3.86
C VAL A 80 -5.64 -0.04 4.65
N LEU A 81 -4.39 -0.41 4.37
CA LEU A 81 -3.20 0.30 4.87
C LEU A 81 -2.42 0.87 3.70
N LYS A 82 -1.92 2.10 3.82
CA LYS A 82 -1.15 2.76 2.75
C LYS A 82 0.35 2.68 3.04
N TYR A 83 1.11 2.20 2.07
CA TYR A 83 2.56 2.12 2.04
C TYR A 83 3.15 3.30 1.28
N THR A 84 4.46 3.46 1.45
CA THR A 84 5.30 4.29 0.60
C THR A 84 5.67 3.57 -0.70
N SER A 85 6.15 4.31 -1.69
CA SER A 85 6.16 3.91 -3.11
C SER A 85 7.35 3.03 -3.56
N VAL A 86 7.73 1.98 -2.80
CA VAL A 86 8.87 1.09 -3.11
C VAL A 86 8.42 -0.32 -3.49
N LEU A 87 8.98 -0.87 -4.57
CA LEU A 87 8.68 -2.21 -5.09
C LEU A 87 9.89 -3.16 -4.94
N PRO A 88 9.78 -4.29 -4.23
CA PRO A 88 10.84 -5.29 -4.15
C PRO A 88 11.09 -5.97 -5.50
N PRO A 89 12.34 -6.36 -5.83
CA PRO A 89 12.65 -7.07 -7.08
C PRO A 89 11.96 -8.44 -7.18
N GLU A 90 11.64 -9.06 -6.06
CA GLU A 90 10.91 -10.33 -6.01
C GLU A 90 9.42 -10.16 -6.30
N SER A 91 8.90 -8.93 -6.20
CA SER A 91 7.47 -8.70 -6.33
C SER A 91 6.97 -8.87 -7.76
N LYS A 92 5.72 -9.34 -7.89
CA LYS A 92 5.10 -9.60 -9.19
C LYS A 92 3.62 -9.22 -9.18
N GLU A 93 3.20 -8.60 -10.28
CA GLU A 93 1.80 -8.31 -10.54
C GLU A 93 1.07 -9.59 -10.96
N ILE A 94 -0.06 -9.86 -10.32
CA ILE A 94 -0.99 -10.94 -10.63
C ILE A 94 -2.37 -10.35 -10.93
N ASN A 95 -3.21 -11.12 -11.64
CA ASN A 95 -4.57 -10.69 -11.90
C ASN A 95 -5.43 -10.79 -10.64
N LEU A 96 -6.46 -9.94 -10.53
CA LEU A 96 -7.43 -9.97 -9.42
C LEU A 96 -8.02 -11.37 -9.18
N SER A 97 -8.37 -12.10 -10.25
CA SER A 97 -8.89 -13.46 -10.14
C SER A 97 -7.91 -14.46 -9.48
N GLN A 98 -6.60 -14.24 -9.64
CA GLN A 98 -5.57 -15.03 -8.98
C GLN A 98 -5.37 -14.59 -7.52
N ALA A 99 -5.59 -13.31 -7.23
CA ALA A 99 -5.49 -12.73 -5.89
C ALA A 99 -6.65 -13.15 -4.98
N ASN A 100 -7.85 -13.37 -5.52
CA ASN A 100 -9.08 -13.72 -4.77
C ASN A 100 -8.91 -14.89 -3.79
N LYS A 101 -8.01 -15.85 -4.07
CA LYS A 101 -7.74 -16.97 -3.16
C LYS A 101 -7.13 -16.56 -1.81
N TYR A 102 -6.61 -15.34 -1.70
CA TYR A 102 -6.04 -14.79 -0.48
C TYR A 102 -7.02 -13.88 0.28
N PHE A 103 -8.23 -13.67 -0.26
CA PHE A 103 -9.16 -12.69 0.31
C PHE A 103 -9.79 -13.23 1.58
N HIS A 104 -9.81 -12.39 2.62
CA HIS A 104 -10.43 -12.70 3.89
C HIS A 104 -11.06 -11.43 4.46
N HIS A 105 -12.34 -11.50 4.83
CA HIS A 105 -13.05 -10.35 5.38
C HIS A 105 -12.34 -9.81 6.64
N GLY A 106 -12.13 -8.51 6.70
CA GLY A 106 -11.41 -7.81 7.77
C GLY A 106 -9.89 -8.01 7.76
N ALA A 107 -9.31 -8.71 6.77
CA ALA A 107 -7.86 -8.79 6.67
C ALA A 107 -7.25 -7.42 6.32
N ALA A 108 -6.01 -7.22 6.73
CA ALA A 108 -5.22 -6.10 6.25
C ALA A 108 -4.95 -6.27 4.74
N ILE A 109 -5.15 -5.21 3.97
CA ILE A 109 -4.61 -5.10 2.62
C ILE A 109 -3.69 -3.88 2.58
N GLU A 110 -2.41 -4.13 2.46
CA GLU A 110 -1.44 -3.05 2.31
C GLU A 110 -1.35 -2.63 0.86
N THR A 111 -1.32 -1.33 0.64
CA THR A 111 -1.55 -0.75 -0.68
C THR A 111 -0.58 0.38 -0.96
N ILE A 112 -0.29 0.60 -2.24
CA ILE A 112 0.18 1.91 -2.72
C ILE A 112 -1.01 2.49 -3.47
N MET A 113 -1.66 3.48 -2.87
CA MET A 113 -3.01 3.91 -3.26
C MET A 113 -3.07 5.42 -3.46
N SER A 114 -3.70 5.82 -4.56
CA SER A 114 -4.18 7.17 -4.77
C SER A 114 -5.70 7.19 -4.69
N ASP A 115 -6.24 7.97 -3.78
CA ASP A 115 -7.67 8.16 -3.54
C ASP A 115 -8.00 9.65 -3.42
N LEU A 116 -9.17 10.01 -3.91
CA LEU A 116 -9.64 11.38 -3.94
C LEU A 116 -11.17 11.46 -3.86
N ASN A 117 -11.64 12.35 -3.00
CA ASN A 117 -13.04 12.70 -2.82
C ASN A 117 -13.39 13.99 -3.59
N GLY A 118 -14.66 14.11 -3.95
CA GLY A 118 -15.22 15.30 -4.58
C GLY A 118 -16.71 15.43 -4.40
N GLU A 119 -17.23 16.55 -4.89
CA GLU A 119 -18.64 16.92 -4.84
C GLU A 119 -19.27 16.97 -6.23
N LYS A 120 -20.61 17.05 -6.27
CA LYS A 120 -21.38 17.14 -7.51
C LYS A 120 -20.84 18.19 -8.47
N GLY A 121 -20.62 17.79 -9.72
CA GLY A 121 -20.16 18.66 -10.79
C GLY A 121 -18.63 18.74 -10.89
N GLU A 122 -17.90 18.14 -9.95
CA GLU A 122 -16.46 18.04 -10.01
C GLU A 122 -16.00 16.85 -10.89
N THR A 123 -14.78 16.97 -11.39
CA THR A 123 -14.08 15.88 -12.07
C THR A 123 -12.86 15.45 -11.26
N LEU A 124 -12.76 14.16 -10.99
CA LEU A 124 -11.69 13.51 -10.25
C LEU A 124 -10.87 12.62 -11.19
N CYS A 125 -9.55 12.65 -11.03
CA CYS A 125 -8.65 11.73 -11.71
C CYS A 125 -7.64 11.21 -10.70
N THR A 126 -7.52 9.89 -10.60
CA THR A 126 -6.56 9.20 -9.73
C THR A 126 -5.71 8.22 -10.53
N GLY A 127 -4.52 7.88 -10.04
CA GLY A 127 -3.68 6.93 -10.75
C GLY A 127 -2.49 6.44 -9.92
N VAL A 128 -2.01 5.27 -10.31
CA VAL A 128 -0.77 4.68 -9.82
C VAL A 128 0.08 4.29 -11.02
N GLY A 129 1.30 4.82 -11.07
CA GLY A 129 2.32 4.45 -12.02
C GLY A 129 3.37 3.55 -11.38
N ARG A 130 4.03 2.68 -12.17
CA ARG A 130 5.12 1.80 -11.69
C ARG A 130 6.27 1.79 -12.68
N ILE A 131 7.50 1.80 -12.17
CA ILE A 131 8.74 1.71 -12.95
C ILE A 131 9.69 0.70 -12.29
N TRP A 132 10.43 -0.04 -13.10
CA TRP A 132 11.44 -1.00 -12.62
C TRP A 132 12.84 -0.55 -12.99
N VAL A 133 13.78 -0.86 -12.10
CA VAL A 133 15.21 -0.57 -12.28
C VAL A 133 15.98 -1.87 -12.44
N LYS A 134 16.93 -1.85 -13.36
CA LYS A 134 17.85 -2.96 -13.66
C LYS A 134 19.29 -2.47 -13.65
N THR A 135 20.24 -3.35 -13.34
CA THR A 135 21.67 -3.09 -13.59
C THR A 135 21.95 -2.99 -15.10
N SER A 136 23.13 -2.50 -15.48
CA SER A 136 23.62 -2.51 -16.86
C SER A 136 23.61 -3.89 -17.51
N GLU A 137 23.77 -4.96 -16.72
CA GLU A 137 23.74 -6.36 -17.15
C GLU A 137 22.31 -6.94 -17.21
N GLY A 138 21.30 -6.14 -16.85
CA GLY A 138 19.88 -6.51 -16.93
C GLY A 138 19.29 -7.17 -15.69
N ALA A 139 20.03 -7.28 -14.59
CA ALA A 139 19.51 -7.83 -13.34
C ALA A 139 18.52 -6.86 -12.68
N LEU A 140 17.33 -7.33 -12.29
CA LEU A 140 16.31 -6.52 -11.63
C LEU A 140 16.71 -6.23 -10.18
N ILE A 141 16.74 -4.95 -9.79
CA ILE A 141 17.12 -4.52 -8.44
C ILE A 141 15.93 -4.11 -7.57
N GLY A 142 14.81 -3.79 -8.20
CA GLY A 142 13.59 -3.30 -7.56
C GLY A 142 12.89 -2.27 -8.44
N GLY A 143 11.93 -1.57 -7.87
CA GLY A 143 11.17 -0.56 -8.59
C GLY A 143 10.55 0.48 -7.66
N PHE A 144 9.85 1.41 -8.29
CA PHE A 144 9.09 2.44 -7.61
C PHE A 144 7.67 2.49 -8.15
N ALA A 145 6.77 2.93 -7.28
CA ALA A 145 5.46 3.37 -7.68
C ALA A 145 5.37 4.89 -7.53
N ALA A 146 4.35 5.51 -8.12
CA ALA A 146 4.01 6.89 -7.86
C ALA A 146 2.49 7.04 -7.91
N GLU A 147 1.96 7.89 -7.06
CA GLU A 147 0.55 8.18 -6.92
C GLU A 147 0.21 9.53 -7.55
N TYR A 148 -0.89 9.61 -8.27
CA TYR A 148 -1.44 10.85 -8.82
C TYR A 148 -2.88 11.02 -8.37
N LYS A 149 -3.23 12.22 -7.94
CA LYS A 149 -4.63 12.62 -7.73
C LYS A 149 -4.83 14.08 -8.07
N LYS A 150 -5.93 14.37 -8.74
CA LYS A 150 -6.34 15.75 -9.05
C LYS A 150 -7.86 15.89 -9.07
N ASN A 151 -8.34 16.92 -8.39
CA ASN A 151 -9.69 17.45 -8.51
C ASN A 151 -9.63 18.66 -9.45
N TYR A 152 -10.43 18.66 -10.51
CA TYR A 152 -10.50 19.77 -11.48
C TYR A 152 -11.47 20.89 -11.06
N GLY A 153 -12.05 20.79 -9.85
CA GLY A 153 -13.09 21.67 -9.34
C GLY A 153 -14.38 21.55 -10.15
N ASN A 154 -15.22 22.59 -10.12
CA ASN A 154 -16.51 22.70 -10.84
C ASN A 154 -16.39 22.77 -12.38
N LYS A 155 -15.41 22.10 -12.97
CA LYS A 155 -15.17 22.04 -14.40
C LYS A 155 -15.24 20.58 -14.84
N THR A 156 -16.12 20.32 -15.79
CA THR A 156 -16.05 19.08 -16.58
C THR A 156 -14.73 19.06 -17.35
N MET A 157 -13.81 18.20 -16.94
CA MET A 157 -12.58 17.92 -17.70
C MET A 157 -12.85 16.71 -18.61
N PRO A 158 -12.62 16.79 -19.93
CA PRO A 158 -12.71 15.61 -20.79
C PRO A 158 -11.81 14.48 -20.28
N GLU A 159 -12.36 13.27 -20.20
CA GLU A 159 -11.67 12.10 -19.65
C GLU A 159 -10.28 11.86 -20.27
N GLU A 160 -10.19 11.91 -21.59
CA GLU A 160 -8.92 11.71 -22.31
C GLU A 160 -7.84 12.72 -21.88
N LEU A 161 -8.22 13.99 -21.71
CA LEU A 161 -7.28 15.04 -21.27
C LEU A 161 -6.86 14.84 -19.82
N ALA A 162 -7.79 14.43 -18.95
CA ALA A 162 -7.49 14.13 -17.55
C ALA A 162 -6.53 12.93 -17.43
N ARG A 163 -6.75 11.87 -18.21
CA ARG A 163 -5.90 10.68 -18.24
C ARG A 163 -4.51 10.98 -18.80
N GLU A 164 -4.42 11.76 -19.87
CA GLU A 164 -3.13 12.18 -20.43
C GLU A 164 -2.33 13.06 -19.47
N GLU A 165 -3.00 13.97 -18.74
CA GLU A 165 -2.34 14.78 -17.70
C GLU A 165 -1.82 13.90 -16.55
N ALA A 166 -2.64 12.97 -16.05
CA ALA A 166 -2.26 12.03 -15.02
C ALA A 166 -1.06 11.18 -15.44
N LYS A 167 -1.06 10.65 -16.66
CA LYS A 167 0.05 9.86 -17.21
C LYS A 167 1.35 10.66 -17.27
N LYS A 168 1.31 11.92 -17.72
CA LYS A 168 2.49 12.80 -17.77
C LYS A 168 3.03 13.11 -16.37
N ALA A 169 2.15 13.36 -15.41
CA ALA A 169 2.53 13.64 -14.03
C ALA A 169 3.13 12.41 -13.34
N LEU A 170 2.52 11.22 -13.53
CA LEU A 170 3.06 9.95 -13.05
C LEU A 170 4.43 9.66 -13.67
N HIS A 171 4.57 9.82 -14.99
CA HIS A 171 5.85 9.64 -15.68
C HIS A 171 6.94 10.55 -15.08
N THR A 172 6.62 11.84 -14.92
CA THR A 172 7.55 12.82 -14.34
C THR A 172 7.96 12.42 -12.92
N SER A 173 7.01 11.95 -12.11
CA SER A 173 7.25 11.53 -10.73
C SER A 173 8.17 10.30 -10.66
N LEU A 174 7.85 9.25 -11.43
CA LEU A 174 8.64 8.02 -11.51
C LEU A 174 10.06 8.29 -12.01
N MET A 175 10.20 9.08 -13.08
CA MET A 175 11.51 9.49 -13.60
C MET A 175 12.28 10.31 -12.55
N GLY A 176 11.60 11.18 -11.81
CA GLY A 176 12.19 11.91 -10.70
C GLY A 176 12.73 10.98 -9.61
N GLU A 177 12.02 9.91 -9.26
CA GLU A 177 12.47 8.94 -8.26
C GLU A 177 13.70 8.15 -8.71
N VAL A 178 13.67 7.58 -9.91
CA VAL A 178 14.81 6.79 -10.41
C VAL A 178 16.04 7.67 -10.63
N ASN A 179 15.89 8.87 -11.20
CA ASN A 179 17.03 9.75 -11.48
C ASN A 179 17.68 10.32 -10.22
N ARG A 180 16.96 10.37 -9.08
CA ARG A 180 17.54 10.79 -7.78
C ARG A 180 18.31 9.67 -7.09
N ARG A 181 17.97 8.41 -7.36
CA ARG A 181 18.50 7.24 -6.64
C ARG A 181 19.50 6.42 -7.46
N TYR A 182 19.44 6.52 -8.79
CA TYR A 182 20.22 5.71 -9.70
C TYR A 182 20.84 6.56 -10.81
N ASN A 183 22.08 6.25 -11.15
CA ASN A 183 22.80 6.86 -12.25
C ASN A 183 22.45 6.14 -13.56
N ALA A 184 21.96 6.88 -14.56
CA ALA A 184 21.58 6.33 -15.85
C ALA A 184 22.76 5.72 -16.65
N SER A 185 24.02 5.98 -16.27
CA SER A 185 25.18 5.28 -16.87
C SER A 185 25.42 3.88 -16.32
N GLU A 186 24.83 3.56 -15.16
CA GLU A 186 25.04 2.29 -14.43
C GLU A 186 23.76 1.43 -14.39
N TYR A 187 22.60 2.06 -14.59
CA TYR A 187 21.29 1.42 -14.46
C TYR A 187 20.41 1.67 -15.68
N GLN A 188 19.52 0.72 -15.93
CA GLN A 188 18.50 0.78 -16.95
C GLN A 188 17.11 0.84 -16.29
N PHE A 189 16.17 1.51 -16.93
CA PHE A 189 14.79 1.64 -16.45
C PHE A 189 13.82 1.04 -17.46
N THR A 190 12.77 0.37 -17.00
CA THR A 190 11.70 -0.10 -17.89
C THR A 190 10.82 1.06 -18.35
N GLU A 191 10.08 0.86 -19.43
CA GLU A 191 8.93 1.72 -19.71
C GLU A 191 7.96 1.65 -18.52
N PRO A 192 7.51 2.80 -17.99
CA PRO A 192 6.57 2.76 -16.87
C PRO A 192 5.19 2.27 -17.30
N THR A 193 4.49 1.63 -16.38
CA THR A 193 3.09 1.22 -16.55
C THR A 193 2.20 2.08 -15.68
N TYR A 194 0.94 2.29 -16.11
CA TYR A 194 0.01 3.19 -15.43
C TYR A 194 -1.36 2.55 -15.31
N ALA A 195 -1.96 2.66 -14.13
CA ALA A 195 -3.38 2.49 -13.89
C ALA A 195 -3.95 3.86 -13.53
N ILE A 196 -4.99 4.29 -14.22
CA ILE A 196 -5.58 5.62 -14.06
C ILE A 196 -7.10 5.43 -14.02
N ASP A 197 -7.76 6.13 -13.12
CA ASP A 197 -9.20 6.17 -13.00
C ASP A 197 -9.72 7.61 -13.12
N TYR A 198 -10.96 7.73 -13.58
CA TYR A 198 -11.61 8.99 -13.87
C TYR A 198 -13.06 8.94 -13.39
N LEU A 199 -13.50 9.98 -12.68
CA LEU A 199 -14.88 10.15 -12.27
C LEU A 199 -15.35 11.57 -12.56
N GLN A 200 -16.49 11.70 -13.23
CA GLN A 200 -17.28 12.93 -13.21
C GLN A 200 -18.43 12.77 -12.23
N VAL A 201 -18.39 13.50 -11.11
CA VAL A 201 -19.33 13.31 -9.99
C VAL A 201 -20.72 13.84 -10.36
N GLN A 202 -21.73 12.96 -10.42
CA GLN A 202 -23.10 13.30 -10.80
C GLN A 202 -24.02 13.49 -9.57
N LYS A 203 -23.77 12.73 -8.50
CA LYS A 203 -24.46 12.83 -7.21
C LYS A 203 -23.73 13.76 -6.24
N LYS A 204 -24.26 13.94 -5.03
CA LYS A 204 -23.67 14.89 -4.06
C LYS A 204 -22.20 14.64 -3.77
N TYR A 205 -21.81 13.38 -3.55
CA TYR A 205 -20.47 12.99 -3.12
C TYR A 205 -19.93 11.91 -4.04
N GLY A 206 -18.67 12.04 -4.44
CA GLY A 206 -17.98 11.07 -5.29
C GLY A 206 -16.59 10.76 -4.78
N THR A 207 -16.14 9.53 -5.07
CA THR A 207 -14.79 9.08 -4.76
C THR A 207 -14.24 8.28 -5.92
N SER A 208 -12.98 8.54 -6.28
CA SER A 208 -12.19 7.73 -7.22
C SER A 208 -10.93 7.25 -6.52
N LEU A 209 -10.53 6.01 -6.80
CA LEU A 209 -9.29 5.44 -6.30
C LEU A 209 -8.62 4.51 -7.32
N VAL A 210 -7.30 4.45 -7.24
CA VAL A 210 -6.46 3.43 -7.88
C VAL A 210 -5.49 2.90 -6.84
N ALA A 211 -5.36 1.58 -6.76
CA ALA A 211 -4.51 0.94 -5.76
C ALA A 211 -3.74 -0.25 -6.35
N LEU A 212 -2.45 -0.30 -6.02
CA LEU A 212 -1.69 -1.54 -5.97
C LEU A 212 -1.93 -2.19 -4.60
N CYS A 213 -2.30 -3.47 -4.58
CA CYS A 213 -2.71 -4.17 -3.38
C CYS A 213 -1.87 -5.44 -3.16
N TRP A 214 -1.10 -5.48 -2.07
CA TRP A 214 -0.28 -6.63 -1.67
C TRP A 214 -1.15 -7.72 -1.06
N VAL A 215 -0.95 -8.97 -1.47
CA VAL A 215 -1.75 -10.11 -1.00
C VAL A 215 -0.97 -11.19 -0.26
N ASN A 216 0.36 -11.14 -0.33
CA ASN A 216 1.23 -12.00 0.46
C ASN A 216 2.64 -11.42 0.59
N TYR A 217 3.42 -12.08 1.44
CA TYR A 217 4.71 -11.60 1.92
C TYR A 217 5.72 -12.73 2.05
N ILE A 218 6.97 -12.42 1.76
CA ILE A 218 8.13 -13.22 2.18
C ILE A 218 8.48 -12.79 3.61
N PHE A 219 8.62 -13.74 4.53
CA PHE A 219 9.09 -13.51 5.89
C PHE A 219 10.50 -14.10 6.05
N PRO A 220 11.56 -13.27 6.02
CA PRO A 220 12.92 -13.76 6.26
C PRO A 220 13.04 -14.36 7.66
N GLN A 221 13.62 -15.55 7.80
CA GLN A 221 13.88 -16.15 9.11
C GLN A 221 15.33 -15.86 9.52
N ILE A 222 15.50 -15.35 10.74
CA ILE A 222 16.81 -14.99 11.30
C ILE A 222 17.20 -16.06 12.32
N MET A 223 18.30 -16.76 12.04
CA MET A 223 18.88 -17.70 12.99
C MET A 223 19.67 -16.91 14.04
N ILE A 224 19.26 -16.99 15.30
CA ILE A 224 20.09 -16.52 16.42
C ILE A 224 21.02 -17.66 16.82
N ALA A 225 22.32 -17.49 16.59
CA ALA A 225 23.33 -18.39 17.14
C ALA A 225 23.44 -18.15 18.65
N VAL A 226 23.01 -19.12 19.46
CA VAL A 226 23.26 -19.09 20.91
C VAL A 226 24.67 -19.65 21.13
N ASN A 227 25.65 -18.78 21.37
CA ASN A 227 26.94 -19.21 21.88
C ASN A 227 26.75 -19.62 23.34
N ALA A 228 26.64 -20.93 23.58
CA ALA A 228 26.76 -21.48 24.92
C ALA A 228 28.24 -21.42 25.35
N SER A 229 28.68 -20.27 25.85
CA SER A 229 29.89 -20.22 26.67
C SER A 229 29.52 -20.80 28.04
N ILE A 230 29.71 -22.11 28.17
CA ILE A 230 29.85 -22.76 29.47
C ILE A 230 31.23 -22.33 29.97
N GLU A 231 31.28 -21.32 30.83
CA GLU A 231 32.46 -21.11 31.68
C GLU A 231 32.30 -22.01 32.92
N GLU A 232 33.29 -22.88 33.11
CA GLU A 232 33.45 -23.87 34.19
C GLU A 232 33.56 -23.26 35.59
#